data_AF-A0A934SQM3-F1
#
_entry.id   AF-A0A934SQM3-F1
#
_cell.length_a   1.000
_cell.length_b   1.000
_cell.length_c   1.000
_cell.angle_alpha   90.00
_cell.angle_beta   90.00
_cell.angle_gamma   90.00
#
_symmetry.space_group_name_H-M   'P 1'
#
loop_
_entity.id
_entity.type
_entity.pdbx_description
1 polymer ?
#
loop_
_entity_poly.entity_id
_entity_poly.type
_entity_poly.pdbx_seq_one_letter_code
_entity_poly.pdbx_strand_id
1 'polypeptide(L)'
;MTTLAELNKKIAEMQAQANKMREEGKANAIEEIKQKMEEFAITPQDLGFGHQAKAKKTKATSIPKDRIVAYKKSETETWSGGRGPKPQWVKDVISKEGIDALEKYKTK
;
A
#
# COMPACT_ATOMS: atom_id res chain seq x y z
N MET A 1 -36.26 25.08 28.19
CA MET A 1 -35.38 24.78 27.04
C MET A 1 -34.14 24.13 27.61
N THR A 2 -33.84 22.87 27.27
CA THR A 2 -32.57 22.25 27.67
C THR A 2 -31.44 23.02 27.02
N THR A 3 -30.46 23.44 27.80
CA THR A 3 -29.34 24.23 27.28
C THR A 3 -28.35 23.31 26.57
N LEU A 4 -27.65 23.83 25.57
CA LEU A 4 -26.62 23.07 24.84
C LEU A 4 -25.54 22.52 25.79
N ALA A 5 -25.25 23.22 26.87
CA ALA A 5 -24.32 22.78 27.92
C ALA A 5 -24.81 21.52 28.66
N GLU A 6 -26.10 21.46 29.02
CA GLU A 6 -26.69 20.29 29.70
C GLU A 6 -26.72 19.06 28.79
N LEU A 7 -27.01 19.24 27.49
CA LEU A 7 -26.96 18.16 26.50
C LEU A 7 -25.53 17.60 26.36
N ASN A 8 -24.53 18.47 26.24
CA ASN A 8 -23.13 18.03 26.13
C ASN A 8 -22.65 17.30 27.37
N LYS A 9 -23.04 17.75 28.57
CA LYS A 9 -22.71 17.05 29.82
C LYS A 9 -23.29 15.64 29.85
N LYS A 10 -24.55 15.49 29.44
CA LYS A 10 -25.22 14.18 29.37
C LYS A 10 -24.59 13.25 28.34
N ILE A 11 -24.14 13.78 27.21
CA ILE A 11 -23.39 13.00 26.19
C ILE A 11 -22.07 12.49 26.78
N ALA A 12 -21.31 13.35 27.46
CA ALA A 12 -20.03 12.97 28.05
C ALA A 12 -20.19 11.89 29.12
N GLU A 13 -21.20 12.02 30.00
CA GLU A 13 -21.52 11.00 31.01
C GLU A 13 -21.91 9.66 30.36
N MET A 14 -22.75 9.69 29.33
CA MET A 14 -23.18 8.48 28.61
C MET A 14 -22.02 7.81 27.86
N GLN A 15 -21.12 8.60 27.27
CA GLN A 15 -19.89 8.08 26.64
C GLN A 15 -18.94 7.46 27.66
N ALA A 16 -18.78 8.07 28.84
CA ALA A 16 -17.97 7.51 29.91
C ALA A 16 -18.54 6.16 30.39
N GLN A 17 -19.85 6.06 30.55
CA GLN A 17 -20.53 4.79 30.89
C GLN A 17 -20.34 3.73 29.81
N ALA A 18 -20.51 4.09 28.53
CA ALA A 18 -20.31 3.17 27.41
C ALA A 18 -18.86 2.66 27.34
N ASN A 19 -17.88 3.54 27.55
CA ASN A 19 -16.47 3.17 27.57
C ASN A 19 -16.16 2.22 28.73
N LYS A 20 -16.67 2.51 29.93
CA LYS A 20 -16.50 1.65 31.11
C LYS A 20 -17.07 0.25 30.87
N MET A 21 -18.31 0.15 30.35
CA MET A 21 -18.93 -1.13 30.03
C MET A 21 -18.16 -1.90 28.95
N ARG A 22 -17.57 -1.19 27.99
CA ARG A 22 -16.72 -1.80 26.95
C ARG A 22 -15.41 -2.32 27.53
N GLU A 23 -14.79 -1.61 28.47
CA GLU A 23 -13.56 -2.04 29.14
C GLU A 23 -13.80 -3.26 30.03
N GLU A 24 -14.87 -3.24 30.82
CA GLU A 24 -15.31 -4.37 31.65
C GLU A 24 -15.64 -5.60 30.78
N GLY A 25 -16.41 -5.41 29.71
CA GLY A 25 -16.73 -6.48 28.76
C GLY A 25 -15.50 -7.04 28.04
N LYS A 26 -14.51 -6.20 27.72
CA LYS A 26 -13.23 -6.65 27.16
C LYS A 26 -12.42 -7.45 28.16
N ALA A 27 -12.33 -7.01 29.41
CA ALA A 27 -11.60 -7.74 30.44
C ALA A 27 -12.19 -9.14 30.65
N ASN A 28 -13.52 -9.22 30.76
CA ASN A 28 -14.23 -10.49 30.90
C ASN A 28 -14.04 -11.40 29.66
N ALA A 29 -14.16 -10.84 28.46
CA ALA A 29 -13.90 -11.60 27.23
C ALA A 29 -12.45 -12.10 27.14
N ILE A 30 -11.47 -11.32 27.59
CA ILE A 30 -10.06 -11.73 27.62
C ILE A 30 -9.87 -12.89 28.62
N GLU A 31 -10.50 -12.84 29.79
CA GLU A 31 -10.46 -13.92 30.78
C GLU A 31 -11.09 -15.20 30.23
N GLU A 32 -12.25 -15.12 29.60
CA GLU A 32 -12.92 -16.27 28.98
C GLU A 32 -12.08 -16.88 27.85
N ILE A 33 -11.47 -16.04 27.00
CA ILE A 33 -10.56 -16.51 25.95
C ILE A 33 -9.33 -17.19 26.57
N LYS A 34 -8.76 -16.63 27.64
CA LYS A 34 -7.62 -17.27 28.34
C LYS A 34 -7.98 -18.62 28.93
N GLN A 35 -9.13 -18.75 29.58
CA GLN A 35 -9.61 -20.02 30.09
C GLN A 35 -9.78 -21.05 28.97
N LYS A 36 -10.40 -20.66 27.85
CA LYS A 36 -10.52 -21.52 26.67
C LYS A 36 -9.17 -21.87 26.04
N MET A 37 -8.21 -20.95 26.04
CA MET A 37 -6.84 -21.24 25.57
C MET A 37 -6.17 -22.30 26.44
N GLU A 38 -6.33 -22.23 27.77
CA GLU A 38 -5.78 -23.22 28.70
C GLU A 38 -6.49 -24.58 28.61
N GLU A 39 -7.83 -24.60 28.55
CA GLU A 39 -8.63 -25.83 28.47
C GLU A 39 -8.35 -26.64 27.20
N PHE A 40 -8.24 -25.96 26.05
CA PHE A 40 -8.06 -26.60 24.76
C PHE A 40 -6.60 -26.59 24.27
N ALA A 41 -5.66 -26.13 25.11
CA ALA A 41 -4.25 -25.92 24.77
C ALA A 41 -4.06 -25.13 23.45
N ILE A 42 -4.95 -24.15 23.20
CA ILE A 42 -4.92 -23.32 21.99
C ILE A 42 -3.86 -22.23 22.18
N THR A 43 -2.93 -22.15 21.23
CA THR A 43 -1.94 -21.08 21.21
C THR A 43 -2.44 -19.88 20.40
N PRO A 44 -1.95 -18.64 20.64
CA PRO A 44 -2.26 -17.48 19.79
C PRO A 44 -1.95 -17.72 18.29
N GLN A 45 -1.02 -18.63 17.99
CA GLN A 45 -0.64 -19.07 16.67
C GLN A 45 -1.76 -19.87 15.99
N ASP A 46 -2.47 -20.71 16.74
CA ASP A 46 -3.62 -21.49 16.24
C ASP A 46 -4.83 -20.60 15.93
N LEU A 47 -4.94 -19.47 16.64
CA LEU A 47 -5.93 -18.41 16.36
C LEU A 47 -5.53 -17.51 15.17
N GLY A 48 -4.39 -17.77 14.53
CA GLY A 48 -3.91 -16.98 13.39
C GLY A 48 -3.32 -15.62 13.77
N PHE A 49 -3.07 -15.34 15.05
CA PHE A 49 -2.34 -14.14 15.51
C PHE A 49 -0.82 -14.30 15.42
N GLY A 50 -0.35 -15.50 15.08
CA GLY A 50 1.05 -15.71 14.71
C GLY A 50 1.39 -14.87 13.49
N HIS A 51 2.44 -14.05 13.58
CA HIS A 51 3.07 -13.46 12.40
C HIS A 51 3.56 -14.60 11.51
N GLN A 52 2.71 -15.08 10.61
CA GLN A 52 3.14 -15.75 9.41
C GLN A 52 3.99 -14.69 8.70
N ALA A 53 5.31 -14.73 8.90
CA ALA A 53 6.25 -14.04 8.07
C ALA A 53 5.90 -14.49 6.66
N LYS A 54 5.10 -13.68 5.94
CA LYS A 54 4.71 -14.01 4.58
C LYS A 54 6.02 -14.19 3.87
N ALA A 55 6.36 -15.44 3.55
CA ALA A 55 7.55 -15.75 2.78
C ALA A 55 7.47 -14.82 1.59
N LYS A 56 8.40 -13.85 1.55
CA LYS A 56 8.44 -12.81 0.54
C LYS A 56 8.58 -13.59 -0.75
N LYS A 57 7.47 -13.77 -1.48
CA LYS A 57 7.48 -14.47 -2.76
C LYS A 57 8.54 -13.74 -3.56
N THR A 58 9.71 -14.36 -3.71
CA THR A 58 10.76 -13.88 -4.58
C THR A 58 10.11 -13.91 -5.93
N LYS A 59 9.63 -12.73 -6.35
CA LYS A 59 9.02 -12.53 -7.65
C LYS A 59 10.04 -13.08 -8.62
N ALA A 60 9.72 -14.20 -9.25
CA ALA A 60 10.57 -14.80 -10.27
C ALA A 60 10.95 -13.64 -11.19
N THR A 61 12.25 -13.37 -11.27
CA THR A 61 12.81 -12.32 -12.09
C THR A 61 12.50 -12.73 -13.53
N SER A 62 11.33 -12.35 -14.03
CA SER A 62 11.10 -12.27 -15.46
C SER A 62 12.16 -11.29 -15.93
N ILE A 63 13.14 -11.81 -16.67
CA ILE A 63 14.15 -11.01 -17.36
C ILE A 63 13.37 -9.87 -18.04
N PRO A 64 13.58 -8.60 -17.66
CA PRO A 64 12.87 -7.51 -18.31
C PRO A 64 13.32 -7.51 -19.76
N LYS A 65 12.39 -7.71 -20.70
CA LYS A 65 12.57 -7.40 -22.14
C LYS A 65 12.74 -5.89 -22.39
N ASP A 66 13.16 -5.12 -21.38
CA ASP A 66 13.00 -3.67 -21.27
C ASP A 66 14.34 -2.90 -21.31
N ARG A 67 15.39 -3.52 -21.85
CA ARG A 67 16.63 -2.81 -22.23
C ARG A 67 16.87 -2.81 -23.74
N ILE A 68 15.83 -2.95 -24.54
CA ILE A 68 15.95 -2.63 -25.96
C ILE A 68 15.94 -1.10 -26.03
N VAL A 69 17.13 -0.50 -26.13
CA VAL A 69 17.24 0.89 -26.60
C VAL A 69 16.62 0.86 -27.99
N ALA A 70 15.54 1.63 -28.18
CA ALA A 70 14.87 1.71 -29.47
C ALA A 70 15.36 2.95 -30.24
N TYR A 71 15.76 4.00 -29.53
CA TYR A 71 16.24 5.26 -30.10
C TYR A 71 17.46 5.80 -29.32
N LYS A 72 18.52 6.21 -30.01
CA LYS A 72 19.76 6.75 -29.43
C LYS A 72 20.20 8.01 -30.17
N LYS A 73 20.34 9.12 -29.43
CA LYS A 73 20.90 10.38 -29.94
C LYS A 73 22.38 10.53 -29.58
N SER A 74 22.79 10.06 -28.40
CA SER A 74 24.19 10.03 -27.94
C SER A 74 24.42 8.88 -26.94
N GLU A 75 25.66 8.67 -26.50
CA GLU A 75 25.98 7.60 -25.53
C GLU A 75 25.25 7.74 -24.20
N THR A 76 24.93 8.98 -23.81
CA THR A 76 24.17 9.30 -22.58
C THR A 76 22.67 9.52 -22.84
N GLU A 77 22.26 9.80 -24.07
CA GLU A 77 20.87 10.09 -24.43
C GLU A 77 20.26 8.94 -25.25
N THR A 78 19.72 7.95 -24.53
CA THR A 78 19.01 6.78 -25.07
C THR A 78 17.55 6.75 -24.61
N TRP A 79 16.65 6.29 -25.47
CA TRP A 79 15.23 6.09 -25.16
C TRP A 79 14.78 4.71 -25.64
N SER A 80 14.08 3.95 -24.78
CA SER A 80 13.62 2.60 -25.06
C SER A 80 12.35 2.53 -25.93
N GLY A 81 11.76 3.69 -26.30
CA GLY A 81 10.52 3.72 -27.10
C GLY A 81 9.28 3.15 -26.40
N GLY A 82 9.41 2.73 -25.13
CA GLY A 82 8.38 2.02 -24.36
C GLY A 82 7.53 2.92 -23.45
N ARG A 83 6.82 2.28 -22.51
CA ARG A 83 5.94 2.95 -21.53
C ARG A 83 6.78 3.67 -20.47
N GLY A 84 6.94 4.99 -20.63
CA GLY A 84 7.61 5.85 -19.65
C GLY A 84 7.67 7.32 -20.10
N PRO A 85 8.09 8.23 -19.22
CA PRO A 85 8.23 9.65 -19.56
C PRO A 85 9.24 9.84 -20.69
N LYS A 86 8.82 10.52 -21.76
CA LYS A 86 9.68 10.85 -22.90
C LYS A 86 10.83 11.76 -22.42
N PRO A 87 12.10 11.46 -22.75
CA PRO A 87 13.20 12.36 -22.42
C PRO A 87 13.09 13.67 -23.22
N GLN A 88 13.71 14.74 -22.72
CA GLN A 88 13.54 16.10 -23.27
C GLN A 88 13.90 16.17 -24.75
N TRP A 89 15.01 15.54 -25.17
CA TRP A 89 15.40 15.52 -26.58
C TRP A 89 14.38 14.84 -27.51
N VAL A 90 13.67 13.80 -27.03
CA VAL A 90 12.60 13.14 -27.81
C VAL A 90 11.40 14.08 -27.95
N LYS A 91 11.07 14.83 -26.90
CA LYS A 91 10.01 15.84 -26.96
C LYS A 91 10.39 16.95 -27.94
N ASP A 92 11.62 17.45 -27.89
CA ASP A 92 12.10 18.50 -28.78
C ASP A 92 12.08 18.06 -30.25
N VAL A 93 12.50 16.82 -30.54
CA VAL A 93 12.44 16.25 -31.90
C VAL A 93 10.99 16.13 -32.37
N ILE A 94 10.10 15.58 -31.53
CA ILE A 94 8.67 15.45 -31.86
C ILE A 94 8.02 16.83 -32.08
N SER A 95 8.37 17.82 -31.27
CA SER A 95 7.80 19.17 -31.36
C SER A 95 8.32 19.95 -32.59
N LYS A 96 9.55 19.71 -33.03
CA LYS A 96 10.16 20.43 -34.15
C LYS A 96 9.91 19.79 -35.51
N GLU A 97 10.02 18.46 -35.59
CA GLU A 97 10.01 17.72 -36.86
C GLU A 97 8.96 16.60 -36.90
N GLY A 98 8.12 16.48 -35.87
CA GLY A 98 7.10 15.43 -35.77
C GLY A 98 7.65 14.08 -35.28
N ILE A 99 6.75 13.11 -35.11
CA ILE A 99 7.10 11.77 -34.60
C ILE A 99 7.98 11.01 -35.60
N ASP A 100 7.80 11.24 -36.91
CA ASP A 100 8.53 10.56 -37.99
C ASP A 100 10.04 10.87 -37.97
N ALA A 101 10.42 12.05 -37.50
CA ALA A 101 11.82 12.43 -37.36
C ALA A 101 12.58 11.58 -36.32
N LEU A 102 11.85 10.89 -35.43
CA LEU A 102 12.45 10.03 -34.42
C LEU A 102 13.02 8.74 -35.03
N GLU A 103 12.57 8.34 -36.23
CA GLU A 103 13.11 7.16 -36.93
C GLU A 103 14.60 7.29 -37.27
N LYS A 104 15.09 8.52 -37.47
CA LYS A 104 16.52 8.82 -37.70
C LYS A 104 17.40 8.41 -36.52
N TYR A 105 16.82 8.40 -35.31
CA TYR A 105 17.51 8.03 -34.08
C TYR A 105 17.28 6.57 -33.70
N LYS A 106 16.52 5.80 -34.50
CA LYS A 106 16.21 4.41 -34.19
C LYS A 106 17.48 3.57 -34.24
N THR A 107 17.76 2.85 -33.16
CA THR A 107 18.85 1.88 -33.13
C THR A 107 18.44 0.63 -33.91
N LYS A 108 19.35 0.13 -34.78
CA LYS A 108 19.14 -1.04 -35.65
C LYS A 108 19.02 -2.34 -34.86
#